data_AF-A0A0F9AHL6-F1
#
_entry.id   AF-A0A0F9AHL6-F1
#
_cell.length_a   1.000
_cell.length_b   1.000
_cell.length_c   1.000
_cell.angle_alpha   90.00
_cell.angle_beta   90.00
_cell.angle_gamma   90.00
#
_symmetry.space_group_name_H-M   'P 1'
#
loop_
_entity.id
_entity.type
_entity.pdbx_description
1 polymer ?
#
loop_
_entity_poly.entity_id
_entity_poly.type
_entity_poly.pdbx_seq_one_letter_code
_entity_poly.pdbx_strand_id
1 'polypeptide(L)'
;PYKEHYKNDQFVYDKPILVVANKYNKEWFSDPVNYLDAGTLCKIFDKCSGYEVFYNRAIPDNLLDDQGIMDLGEYEVIKERHPEVRFLHELSGDYNLNQMRVYANCDRFISVQGGNSILASYFGGMNIIYAVKGRELGCGFYDKLDKLSGCEIVHVMKYKDLLSEL
;
A
#
# COMPACT_ATOMS: atom_id res chain seq x y z
N PRO A 1 -4.69 -13.72 10.67
CA PRO A 1 -4.59 -15.11 10.16
C PRO A 1 -3.73 -15.34 8.89
N TYR A 2 -3.18 -14.31 8.23
CA TYR A 2 -2.12 -14.50 7.21
C TYR A 2 -0.72 -14.12 7.70
N LYS A 3 -0.64 -13.22 8.69
CA LYS A 3 0.62 -12.80 9.29
C LYS A 3 1.47 -13.96 9.76
N GLU A 4 0.91 -14.87 10.56
CA GLU A 4 1.63 -16.05 11.08
C GLU A 4 2.06 -17.02 9.98
N HIS A 5 1.21 -17.26 8.99
CA HIS A 5 1.48 -18.23 7.91
C HIS A 5 2.63 -17.78 6.99
N TYR A 6 2.72 -16.48 6.69
CA TYR A 6 3.72 -15.92 5.78
C TYR A 6 4.90 -15.26 6.51
N LYS A 7 4.93 -15.28 7.85
CA LYS A 7 6.06 -14.78 8.64
C LYS A 7 7.33 -15.54 8.24
N ASN A 8 8.44 -14.82 8.17
CA ASN A 8 9.70 -15.34 7.67
C ASN A 8 10.87 -14.48 8.16
N ASP A 9 12.08 -15.03 8.05
CA ASP A 9 13.32 -14.38 8.46
C ASP A 9 14.03 -13.64 7.31
N GLN A 10 13.43 -13.57 6.11
CA GLN A 10 14.01 -12.90 4.95
C GLN A 10 13.82 -11.37 5.00
N PHE A 11 12.64 -10.92 5.41
CA PHE A 11 12.29 -9.51 5.52
C PHE A 11 12.29 -9.07 6.98
N VAL A 12 13.48 -9.09 7.59
CA VAL A 12 13.73 -8.67 8.96
C VAL A 12 14.79 -7.58 8.94
N TYR A 13 14.47 -6.44 9.56
CA TYR A 13 15.29 -5.23 9.55
C TYR A 13 15.33 -4.63 10.95
N ASP A 14 16.35 -3.80 11.22
CA ASP A 14 16.45 -3.06 12.47
C ASP A 14 15.34 -2.01 12.61
N LYS A 15 14.88 -1.46 11.48
CA LYS A 15 13.75 -0.54 11.43
C LYS A 15 12.43 -1.31 11.27
N PRO A 16 11.32 -0.84 11.86
CA PRO A 16 10.00 -1.39 11.56
C PRO A 16 9.68 -1.23 10.07
N ILE A 17 8.99 -2.21 9.49
CA ILE A 17 8.55 -2.14 8.10
C ILE A 17 7.32 -1.25 7.98
N LEU A 18 7.30 -0.40 6.96
CA LEU A 18 6.12 0.29 6.45
C LEU A 18 5.86 -0.16 5.02
N VAL A 19 4.63 -0.57 4.72
CA VAL A 19 4.20 -0.83 3.35
C VAL A 19 3.30 0.30 2.86
N VAL A 20 3.64 0.87 1.70
CA VAL A 20 2.79 1.83 0.99
C VAL A 20 2.23 1.16 -0.27
N ALA A 21 0.95 0.80 -0.23
CA ALA A 21 0.23 0.07 -1.26
C ALA A 21 -0.62 1.00 -2.13
N ASN A 22 -0.17 1.26 -3.35
CA ASN A 22 -0.77 2.20 -4.27
C ASN A 22 -1.36 1.48 -5.51
N LYS A 23 -2.11 2.22 -6.31
CA LYS A 23 -2.59 1.80 -7.63
C LYS A 23 -2.73 3.03 -8.50
N TYR A 24 -2.63 2.87 -9.82
CA TYR A 24 -2.98 3.92 -10.76
C TYR A 24 -3.58 3.29 -12.00
N ASN A 25 -4.90 3.13 -11.97
CA ASN A 25 -5.66 2.47 -13.01
C ASN A 25 -7.04 3.12 -13.11
N LYS A 26 -7.66 3.00 -14.29
CA LYS A 26 -9.03 3.50 -14.48
C LYS A 26 -10.01 2.67 -13.69
N GLU A 27 -10.90 3.34 -12.97
CA GLU A 27 -11.99 2.69 -12.25
C GLU A 27 -13.33 3.20 -12.79
N TRP A 28 -14.24 2.27 -13.11
CA TRP A 28 -15.58 2.59 -13.61
C TRP A 28 -15.56 3.54 -14.82
N PHE A 29 -14.62 3.31 -15.75
CA PHE A 29 -14.41 4.11 -16.97
C PHE A 29 -14.07 5.60 -16.73
N SER A 30 -13.72 5.96 -15.50
CA SER A 30 -13.29 7.32 -15.13
C SER A 30 -11.78 7.37 -14.93
N ASP A 31 -11.23 8.59 -14.92
CA ASP A 31 -9.84 8.80 -14.54
C ASP A 31 -9.57 8.32 -13.10
N PRO A 32 -8.33 7.89 -12.80
CA PRO A 32 -7.99 7.42 -11.46
C PRO A 32 -8.22 8.51 -10.41
N VAL A 33 -8.83 8.14 -9.28
CA VAL A 33 -9.08 9.06 -8.15
C VAL A 33 -8.60 8.53 -6.80
N ASN A 34 -8.43 7.20 -6.68
CA ASN A 34 -7.99 6.53 -5.46
C ASN A 34 -6.53 6.10 -5.58
N TYR A 35 -5.64 7.08 -5.75
CA TYR A 35 -4.20 6.85 -5.85
C TYR A 35 -3.44 7.87 -5.01
N LEU A 36 -2.16 7.61 -4.74
CA LEU A 36 -1.23 8.55 -4.16
C LEU A 36 -0.33 9.08 -5.29
N ASP A 37 -0.32 10.39 -5.52
CA ASP A 37 0.57 11.00 -6.52
C ASP A 37 2.04 11.04 -6.06
N ALA A 38 2.97 11.23 -6.99
CA ALA A 38 4.41 11.24 -6.71
C ALA A 38 4.82 12.25 -5.62
N GLY A 39 4.23 13.46 -5.63
CA GLY A 39 4.54 14.49 -4.66
C GLY A 39 4.05 14.13 -3.25
N THR A 40 2.88 13.49 -3.14
CA THR A 40 2.35 12.97 -1.89
C THR A 40 3.17 11.77 -1.40
N LEU A 41 3.57 10.86 -2.28
CA LEU A 41 4.44 9.72 -1.95
C LEU A 41 5.77 10.19 -1.35
N CYS A 42 6.45 11.17 -1.95
CA CYS A 42 7.67 11.73 -1.37
C CYS A 42 7.45 12.28 0.04
N LYS A 43 6.36 13.01 0.29
CA LYS A 43 6.05 13.55 1.63
C LYS A 43 5.79 12.45 2.66
N ILE A 44 5.18 11.34 2.24
CA ILE A 44 5.00 10.16 3.07
C ILE A 44 6.38 9.60 3.45
N PHE A 45 7.26 9.39 2.47
CA PHE A 45 8.59 8.82 2.70
C PHE A 45 9.48 9.74 3.55
N ASP A 46 9.42 11.06 3.34
CA ASP A 46 10.09 12.07 4.17
C ASP A 46 9.69 11.91 5.66
N LYS A 47 8.38 11.81 5.94
CA LYS A 47 7.84 11.64 7.30
C LYS A 47 8.13 10.27 7.91
N CYS A 48 8.27 9.24 7.07
CA CYS A 48 8.46 7.86 7.49
C CYS A 48 9.91 7.36 7.39
N SER A 49 10.91 8.26 7.43
CA SER A 49 12.34 7.91 7.36
C SER A 49 12.83 6.95 8.46
N GLY A 50 12.07 6.83 9.57
CA GLY A 50 12.29 5.85 10.64
C GLY A 50 11.90 4.41 10.29
N TYR A 51 11.28 4.16 9.13
CA TYR A 51 10.83 2.85 8.69
C TYR A 51 11.72 2.26 7.59
N GLU A 52 11.67 0.93 7.44
CA GLU A 52 12.07 0.26 6.20
C GLU A 52 10.86 0.26 5.26
N VAL A 53 10.90 1.06 4.19
CA VAL A 53 9.73 1.30 3.34
C VAL A 53 9.71 0.38 2.13
N PHE A 54 8.61 -0.33 1.96
CA PHE A 54 8.29 -1.07 0.75
C PHE A 54 7.14 -0.39 0.01
N TYR A 55 7.41 0.06 -1.22
CA TYR A 55 6.37 0.59 -2.10
C TYR A 55 5.82 -0.55 -2.96
N ASN A 56 4.53 -0.81 -2.79
CA ASN A 56 3.79 -1.85 -3.48
C ASN A 56 2.80 -1.22 -4.46
N ARG A 57 3.10 -1.34 -5.76
CA ARG A 57 2.16 -1.05 -6.83
C ARG A 57 2.37 -2.08 -7.92
N ALA A 58 1.27 -2.71 -8.34
CA ALA A 58 1.31 -3.65 -9.46
C ALA A 58 1.71 -2.92 -10.75
N ILE A 59 2.61 -3.54 -11.51
CA ILE A 59 2.95 -3.14 -12.87
C ILE A 59 2.24 -4.08 -13.86
N PRO A 60 2.08 -3.71 -15.16
CA PRO A 60 1.37 -4.53 -16.14
C PRO A 60 1.84 -5.99 -16.17
N ASP A 61 3.14 -6.25 -16.09
CA ASP A 61 3.74 -7.59 -16.11
C ASP A 61 3.35 -8.47 -14.91
N ASN A 62 2.85 -7.87 -13.82
CA ASN A 62 2.41 -8.60 -12.62
C ASN A 62 0.94 -9.02 -12.67
N LEU A 63 0.19 -8.61 -13.69
CA LEU A 63 -1.24 -8.91 -13.82
C LEU A 63 -1.53 -9.78 -15.03
N LEU A 64 -2.45 -10.74 -14.85
CA LEU A 64 -2.96 -11.59 -15.92
C LEU A 64 -4.09 -10.93 -16.74
N ASP A 65 -4.54 -9.74 -16.32
CA ASP A 65 -5.73 -9.06 -16.85
C ASP A 65 -5.41 -7.61 -17.27
N ASP A 66 -6.08 -7.12 -18.31
CA ASP A 66 -5.92 -5.78 -18.87
C ASP A 66 -6.66 -4.73 -18.02
N GLN A 67 -6.19 -4.57 -16.78
CA GLN A 67 -6.78 -3.67 -15.79
C GLN A 67 -6.57 -2.19 -16.11
N GLY A 68 -6.06 -1.84 -17.30
CA GLY A 68 -5.80 -0.47 -17.69
C GLY A 68 -4.86 0.24 -16.71
N ILE A 69 -3.81 -0.46 -16.25
CA ILE A 69 -2.75 0.16 -15.45
C ILE A 69 -2.14 1.29 -16.27
N MET A 70 -2.06 2.46 -15.66
CA MET A 70 -1.50 3.66 -16.25
C MET A 70 -0.12 3.95 -15.65
N ASP A 71 0.73 4.62 -16.41
CA ASP A 71 1.96 5.17 -15.87
C ASP A 71 1.65 6.45 -15.07
N LEU A 72 2.16 6.50 -13.84
CA LEU A 72 2.05 7.69 -12.97
C LEU A 72 3.36 8.49 -12.97
N GLY A 73 4.45 7.94 -13.51
CA GLY A 73 5.77 8.55 -13.51
C GLY A 73 6.40 8.67 -12.13
N GLU A 74 5.89 7.96 -11.12
CA GLU A 74 6.35 8.10 -9.74
C GLU A 74 7.66 7.36 -9.47
N TYR A 75 7.90 6.23 -10.15
CA TYR A 75 9.07 5.41 -9.86
C TYR A 75 10.38 6.18 -10.04
N GLU A 76 10.51 6.97 -11.11
CA GLU A 76 11.70 7.79 -11.35
C GLU A 76 11.89 8.86 -10.27
N VAL A 77 10.81 9.53 -9.87
CA VAL A 77 10.84 10.54 -8.80
C VAL A 77 11.24 9.91 -7.46
N ILE A 78 10.75 8.71 -7.16
CA ILE A 78 11.08 7.99 -5.93
C ILE A 78 12.53 7.50 -5.97
N LYS A 79 13.01 6.95 -7.10
CA LYS A 79 14.42 6.53 -7.25
C LYS A 79 15.39 7.69 -7.04
N GLU A 80 15.05 8.88 -7.56
CA GLU A 80 15.89 10.07 -7.42
C GLU A 80 15.88 10.63 -5.98
N ARG A 81 14.70 10.74 -5.36
CA ARG A 81 14.54 11.43 -4.08
C ARG A 81 14.64 10.54 -2.83
N HIS A 82 14.29 9.26 -2.98
CA HIS A 82 14.15 8.28 -1.91
C HIS A 82 14.75 6.93 -2.32
N PRO A 83 16.07 6.86 -2.63
CA PRO A 83 16.72 5.63 -3.05
C PRO A 83 16.67 4.50 -1.99
N GLU A 84 16.33 4.83 -0.75
CA GLU A 84 16.08 3.88 0.34
C GLU A 84 14.77 3.10 0.21
N VAL A 85 13.80 3.59 -0.58
CA VAL A 85 12.50 2.93 -0.76
C VAL A 85 12.67 1.71 -1.67
N ARG A 86 12.22 0.56 -1.19
CA ARG A 86 12.26 -0.70 -1.97
C ARG A 86 10.99 -0.88 -2.78
N PHE A 87 11.12 -1.14 -4.07
CA PHE A 87 9.99 -1.51 -4.90
C PHE A 87 9.70 -2.99 -4.82
N LEU A 88 8.47 -3.34 -4.46
CA LEU A 88 8.08 -4.74 -4.28
C LEU A 88 8.23 -5.55 -5.57
N HIS A 89 7.99 -4.93 -6.73
CA HIS A 89 8.11 -5.58 -8.05
C HIS A 89 9.57 -5.79 -8.50
N GLU A 90 10.55 -5.15 -7.87
CA GLU A 90 11.97 -5.37 -8.16
C GLU A 90 12.59 -6.47 -7.26
N LEU A 91 11.84 -7.01 -6.30
CA LEU A 91 12.31 -8.12 -5.48
C LEU A 91 12.43 -9.40 -6.30
N SER A 92 13.55 -10.11 -6.15
CA SER A 92 13.77 -11.40 -6.80
C SER A 92 12.76 -12.45 -6.35
N GLY A 93 12.30 -13.28 -7.29
CA GLY A 93 11.38 -14.39 -7.03
C GLY A 93 9.94 -14.07 -7.37
N ASP A 94 9.00 -14.81 -6.77
CA ASP A 94 7.57 -14.65 -7.03
C ASP A 94 7.04 -13.38 -6.34
N TYR A 95 6.48 -12.46 -7.13
CA TYR A 95 5.96 -11.18 -6.65
C TYR A 95 4.87 -11.36 -5.59
N ASN A 96 3.92 -12.26 -5.82
CA ASN A 96 2.79 -12.47 -4.92
C ASN A 96 3.26 -13.04 -3.58
N LEU A 97 4.16 -14.02 -3.61
CA LEU A 97 4.75 -14.59 -2.41
C LEU A 97 5.58 -13.56 -1.64
N ASN A 98 6.38 -12.74 -2.34
CA ASN A 98 7.12 -11.65 -1.72
C ASN A 98 6.19 -10.60 -1.10
N GLN A 99 5.07 -10.27 -1.75
CA GLN A 99 4.03 -9.41 -1.19
C GLN A 99 3.53 -9.96 0.15
N MET A 100 3.11 -11.22 0.19
CA MET A 100 2.60 -11.84 1.42
C MET A 100 3.66 -11.87 2.52
N ARG A 101 4.92 -12.18 2.17
CA ARG A 101 6.05 -12.26 3.11
C ARG A 101 6.48 -10.93 3.69
N VAL A 102 6.47 -9.86 2.89
CA VAL A 102 6.74 -8.50 3.37
C VAL A 102 5.60 -8.04 4.28
N TYR A 103 4.34 -8.24 3.87
CA TYR A 103 3.18 -7.86 4.66
C TYR A 103 3.13 -8.61 6.01
N ALA A 104 3.52 -9.88 6.05
CA ALA A 104 3.60 -10.65 7.28
C ALA A 104 4.65 -10.15 8.29
N ASN A 105 5.67 -9.44 7.82
CA ASN A 105 6.68 -8.81 8.67
C ASN A 105 6.38 -7.35 9.01
N CYS A 106 5.25 -6.82 8.53
CA CYS A 106 4.87 -5.43 8.65
C CYS A 106 3.71 -5.23 9.64
N ASP A 107 3.74 -4.13 10.40
CA ASP A 107 2.67 -3.69 11.32
C ASP A 107 2.10 -2.30 10.99
N ARG A 108 2.58 -1.69 9.90
CA ARG A 108 2.17 -0.35 9.46
C ARG A 108 1.93 -0.32 7.96
N PHE A 109 0.72 0.05 7.58
CA PHE A 109 0.30 0.09 6.19
C PHE A 109 -0.28 1.46 5.85
N ILE A 110 0.04 1.94 4.66
CA ILE A 110 -0.72 2.99 3.97
C ILE A 110 -1.24 2.34 2.71
N SER A 111 -2.54 2.32 2.50
CA SER A 111 -3.15 1.67 1.33
C SER A 111 -4.19 2.55 0.68
N VAL A 112 -4.43 2.32 -0.61
CA VAL A 112 -5.53 2.96 -1.33
C VAL A 112 -6.75 2.04 -1.43
N GLN A 113 -7.91 2.61 -1.79
CA GLN A 113 -9.17 1.87 -1.98
C GLN A 113 -9.02 0.59 -2.81
N GLY A 114 -9.85 -0.42 -2.49
CA GLY A 114 -9.95 -1.68 -3.23
C GLY A 114 -9.12 -2.80 -2.60
N GLY A 115 -8.62 -3.71 -3.42
CA GLY A 115 -7.90 -4.91 -2.98
C GLY A 115 -6.69 -4.62 -2.09
N ASN A 116 -5.98 -3.51 -2.33
CA ASN A 116 -4.82 -3.10 -1.51
C ASN A 116 -5.20 -2.92 -0.04
N SER A 117 -6.29 -2.19 0.23
CA SER A 117 -6.77 -1.95 1.60
C SER A 117 -7.24 -3.23 2.29
N ILE A 118 -7.88 -4.12 1.55
CA ILE A 118 -8.34 -5.41 2.07
C ILE A 118 -7.14 -6.30 2.40
N LEU A 119 -6.18 -6.42 1.48
CA LEU A 119 -5.00 -7.26 1.66
C LEU A 119 -4.16 -6.80 2.86
N ALA A 120 -3.86 -5.50 2.95
CA ALA A 120 -3.13 -4.93 4.10
C ALA A 120 -3.83 -5.26 5.43
N SER A 121 -5.15 -5.19 5.47
CA SER A 121 -5.95 -5.42 6.68
C SER A 121 -6.00 -6.90 7.12
N TYR A 122 -5.46 -7.86 6.36
CA TYR A 122 -5.33 -9.26 6.80
C TYR A 122 -4.13 -9.54 7.72
N PHE A 123 -3.22 -8.58 7.87
CA PHE A 123 -1.92 -8.77 8.53
C PHE A 123 -1.78 -8.11 9.92
N GLY A 124 -2.88 -7.58 10.46
CA GLY A 124 -2.90 -6.89 11.76
C GLY A 124 -2.26 -5.51 11.68
N GLY A 125 -1.79 -5.01 12.83
CA GLY A 125 -1.14 -3.69 12.89
C GLY A 125 -2.13 -2.56 12.64
N MET A 126 -1.67 -1.51 11.96
CA MET A 126 -2.47 -0.33 11.60
C MET A 126 -2.43 -0.09 10.09
N ASN A 127 -3.57 0.25 9.49
CA ASN A 127 -3.71 0.57 8.09
C ASN A 127 -4.43 1.91 7.88
N ILE A 128 -3.71 2.90 7.34
CA ILE A 128 -4.27 4.18 6.91
C ILE A 128 -4.72 4.03 5.46
N ILE A 129 -6.02 4.14 5.22
CA ILE A 129 -6.66 3.92 3.92
C ILE A 129 -7.01 5.25 3.27
N TYR A 130 -6.40 5.55 2.13
CA TYR A 130 -6.81 6.65 1.26
C TYR A 130 -7.89 6.18 0.28
N ALA A 131 -9.11 6.69 0.43
CA ALA A 131 -10.22 6.38 -0.45
C ALA A 131 -11.13 7.59 -0.63
N VAL A 132 -11.21 8.11 -1.85
CA VAL A 132 -11.99 9.32 -2.20
C VAL A 132 -13.36 8.95 -2.77
N LYS A 133 -13.41 7.89 -3.58
CA LYS A 133 -14.62 7.46 -4.29
C LYS A 133 -14.71 5.93 -4.30
N GLY A 134 -15.91 5.40 -4.15
CA GLY A 134 -16.17 3.96 -4.20
C GLY A 134 -17.46 3.59 -3.50
N ARG A 135 -18.00 2.42 -3.83
CA ARG A 135 -19.22 1.89 -3.18
C ARG A 135 -18.94 1.57 -1.70
N GLU A 136 -17.70 1.22 -1.40
CA GLU A 136 -17.15 0.91 -0.08
C GLU A 136 -17.41 2.04 0.93
N LEU A 137 -17.31 3.30 0.50
CA LEU A 137 -17.59 4.47 1.32
C LEU A 137 -19.05 4.54 1.75
N GLY A 138 -19.98 4.22 0.85
CA GLY A 138 -21.42 4.32 1.09
C GLY A 138 -21.98 3.19 1.96
N CYS A 139 -21.25 2.08 2.15
CA CYS A 139 -21.73 0.92 2.89
C CYS A 139 -20.96 0.62 4.19
N GLY A 140 -20.11 1.55 4.64
CA GLY A 140 -19.27 1.39 5.84
C GLY A 140 -18.36 0.17 5.71
N PHE A 141 -17.74 0.00 4.54
CA PHE A 141 -16.90 -1.17 4.28
C PHE A 141 -15.61 -1.15 5.10
N TYR A 142 -14.95 0.01 5.20
CA TYR A 142 -13.70 0.18 5.93
C TYR A 142 -13.85 -0.10 7.43
N ASP A 143 -14.99 0.26 8.01
CA ASP A 143 -15.35 0.00 9.41
C ASP A 143 -15.46 -1.49 9.77
N LYS A 144 -15.36 -2.38 8.78
CA LYS A 144 -15.46 -3.84 8.95
C LYS A 144 -14.15 -4.56 8.67
N LEU A 145 -13.12 -3.85 8.21
CA LEU A 145 -11.83 -4.45 7.85
C LEU A 145 -11.01 -4.86 9.08
N ASP A 146 -11.28 -4.23 10.23
CA ASP A 146 -10.76 -4.64 11.53
C ASP A 146 -11.05 -6.12 11.83
N LYS A 147 -12.23 -6.62 11.42
CA LYS A 147 -12.65 -8.02 11.64
C LYS A 147 -11.78 -9.06 10.92
N LEU A 148 -10.96 -8.66 9.95
CA LEU A 148 -10.11 -9.59 9.20
C LEU A 148 -8.91 -10.08 10.02
N SER A 149 -8.38 -9.23 10.90
CA SER A 149 -7.16 -9.56 11.67
C SER A 149 -6.98 -8.80 12.98
N GLY A 150 -7.93 -7.95 13.38
CA GLY A 150 -7.77 -6.99 14.48
C GLY A 150 -6.95 -5.76 14.08
N CYS A 151 -6.79 -5.49 12.78
CA CYS A 151 -6.06 -4.33 12.28
C CYS A 151 -6.80 -3.03 12.67
N GLU A 152 -6.05 -2.03 13.14
CA GLU A 152 -6.56 -0.68 13.33
C GLU A 152 -6.74 0.00 11.97
N ILE A 153 -7.93 0.53 11.71
CA ILE A 153 -8.29 1.11 10.42
C ILE A 153 -8.52 2.61 10.57
N VAL A 154 -7.78 3.41 9.80
CA VAL A 154 -7.98 4.86 9.69
C VAL A 154 -8.30 5.19 8.25
N HIS A 155 -9.51 5.67 7.97
CA HIS A 155 -9.91 6.08 6.61
C HIS A 155 -9.80 7.59 6.43
N VAL A 156 -9.16 8.02 5.34
CA VAL A 156 -8.97 9.42 4.96
C VAL A 156 -9.33 9.66 3.50
N MET A 157 -9.82 10.86 3.21
CA MET A 157 -10.26 11.27 1.86
C MET A 157 -9.39 12.37 1.25
N LYS A 158 -8.46 12.94 2.00
CA LYS A 158 -7.56 14.01 1.54
C LYS A 158 -6.13 13.67 1.91
N TYR A 159 -5.20 13.98 1.02
CA TYR A 159 -3.78 13.79 1.32
C TYR A 159 -3.31 14.53 2.57
N LYS A 160 -3.85 15.73 2.83
CA LYS A 160 -3.49 16.47 4.05
C LYS A 160 -3.84 15.69 5.33
N ASP A 161 -4.97 15.00 5.31
CA ASP A 161 -5.48 14.24 6.46
C ASP A 161 -4.66 12.95 6.59
N LEU A 162 -4.31 12.31 5.46
CA LEU A 162 -3.35 11.20 5.45
C LEU A 162 -2.01 11.60 6.08
N LEU A 163 -1.44 12.73 5.66
CA LEU A 163 -0.15 13.19 6.14
C LEU A 163 -0.14 13.63 7.62
N SER A 164 -1.31 13.94 8.21
CA SER A 164 -1.42 14.22 9.64
C SER A 164 -1.45 12.96 10.51
N GLU A 165 -1.76 11.79 9.93
CA GLU A 165 -1.74 10.49 10.63
C GLU A 165 -0.33 9.85 10.66
N LEU A 166 0.65 10.46 9.98
CA LEU A 166 2.06 10.01 9.89
C LEU A 166 2.99 10.82 10.80
#